data_AF-A0A3B9K9X8-F1
#
_entry.id   AF-A0A3B9K9X8-F1
#
_cell.length_a   1.000
_cell.length_b   1.000
_cell.length_c   1.000
_cell.angle_alpha   90.00
_cell.angle_beta   90.00
_cell.angle_gamma   90.00
#
_symmetry.space_group_name_H-M   'P 1'
#
loop_
_entity.id
_entity.type
_entity.pdbx_description
1 polymer ?
#
loop_
_entity_poly.entity_id
_entity_poly.type
_entity_poly.pdbx_seq_one_letter_code
_entity_poly.pdbx_strand_id
1 'polypeptide(L)'
;MRSSACYVGMVGSHKRAEACRAYLRDVGLSEREIAHLKAPAGLDIGALTPDEIAASILAELVQVRRRGSLAVEKSDQPAQGKRQEEPEEPEEQVGTVATTVAIDPVCGMEVEIASARHSISIDGNSFYFCCPACKRLFEKNPQEYLLQPER
;
A
#
# COMPACT_ATOMS: atom_id res chain seq x y z
N MET A 1 -3.86 24.02 -7.81
CA MET A 1 -2.79 22.99 -7.80
C MET A 1 -1.52 23.54 -8.44
N ARG A 2 -0.78 24.40 -7.71
CA ARG A 2 0.42 25.03 -8.24
C ARG A 2 1.70 24.63 -7.49
N SER A 3 1.56 23.74 -6.51
CA SER A 3 2.69 23.15 -5.78
C SER A 3 3.12 21.84 -6.42
N SER A 4 4.34 21.41 -6.12
CA SER A 4 4.87 20.08 -6.47
C SER A 4 4.35 18.97 -5.56
N ALA A 5 3.18 19.15 -4.93
CA ALA A 5 2.62 18.15 -4.05
C ALA A 5 2.23 16.89 -4.84
N CYS A 6 2.70 15.73 -4.39
CA CYS A 6 2.42 14.45 -5.05
C CYS A 6 0.95 14.01 -4.93
N TYR A 7 0.18 14.65 -4.03
CA TYR A 7 -1.23 14.38 -3.77
C TYR A 7 -1.94 15.64 -3.29
N VAL A 8 -3.16 15.88 -3.81
CA VAL A 8 -4.07 16.93 -3.35
C VAL A 8 -5.46 16.30 -3.18
N GLY A 9 -5.90 16.16 -1.94
CA GLY A 9 -7.18 15.56 -1.59
C GLY A 9 -8.16 16.56 -0.97
N MET A 10 -9.45 16.38 -1.22
CA MET A 10 -10.52 17.11 -0.53
C MET A 10 -11.39 16.14 0.27
N VAL A 11 -11.53 16.41 1.56
CA VAL A 11 -12.48 15.72 2.44
C VAL A 11 -13.86 16.34 2.28
N GLY A 12 -14.86 15.52 1.95
CA GLY A 12 -16.24 15.95 1.78
C GLY A 12 -17.04 15.01 0.87
N SER A 13 -18.35 15.21 0.80
CA SER A 13 -19.23 14.42 -0.06
C SER A 13 -19.00 14.68 -1.55
N HIS A 14 -19.45 13.76 -2.41
CA HIS A 14 -19.40 13.94 -3.86
C HIS A 14 -20.03 15.26 -4.33
N LYS A 15 -21.19 15.63 -3.77
CA LYS A 15 -21.86 16.90 -4.07
C LYS A 15 -20.96 18.12 -3.76
N ARG A 16 -20.22 18.09 -2.65
CA ARG A 16 -19.28 19.16 -2.30
C ARG A 16 -18.06 19.15 -3.23
N ALA A 17 -17.60 17.97 -3.64
CA ALA A 17 -16.52 17.84 -4.59
C ALA A 17 -16.88 18.44 -5.96
N GLU A 18 -18.10 18.20 -6.46
CA GLU A 18 -18.60 18.79 -7.71
C GLU A 18 -18.68 20.31 -7.63
N ALA A 19 -19.25 20.84 -6.54
CA ALA A 19 -19.31 22.28 -6.31
C ALA A 19 -17.91 22.91 -6.25
N CYS A 20 -16.95 22.24 -5.59
CA CYS A 20 -15.56 22.68 -5.55
C CYS A 20 -14.92 22.69 -6.95
N ARG A 21 -15.12 21.64 -7.75
CA ARG A 21 -14.63 21.59 -9.14
C ARG A 21 -15.23 22.70 -10.01
N ALA A 22 -16.52 22.97 -9.87
CA ALA A 22 -17.18 24.07 -10.58
C ALA A 22 -16.55 25.42 -10.22
N TYR A 23 -16.41 25.70 -8.92
CA TYR A 23 -15.73 26.91 -8.45
C TYR A 23 -14.28 27.02 -8.98
N LEU A 24 -13.53 25.92 -8.99
CA LEU A 24 -12.16 25.91 -9.51
C LEU A 24 -12.08 26.25 -11.01
N ARG A 25 -13.07 25.82 -11.81
CA ARG A 25 -13.17 26.25 -13.21
C ARG A 25 -13.46 27.75 -13.33
N ASP A 26 -14.38 28.26 -12.51
CA ASP A 26 -14.79 29.67 -12.56
C ASP A 26 -13.64 30.61 -12.23
N VAL A 27 -12.73 30.21 -11.32
CA VAL A 27 -11.50 30.97 -11.03
C VAL A 27 -10.38 30.75 -12.06
N GLY A 28 -10.64 30.00 -13.12
CA GLY A 28 -9.77 29.86 -14.29
C GLY A 28 -8.75 28.72 -14.23
N LEU A 29 -8.91 27.71 -13.36
CA LEU A 29 -8.07 26.52 -13.44
C LEU A 29 -8.48 25.66 -14.64
N SER A 30 -7.46 25.12 -15.32
CA SER A 30 -7.67 24.16 -16.40
C SER A 30 -8.20 22.82 -15.87
N GLU A 31 -8.92 22.07 -16.72
CA GLU A 31 -9.37 20.71 -16.38
C GLU A 31 -8.21 19.79 -15.98
N ARG A 32 -7.01 19.99 -16.54
CA ARG A 32 -5.80 19.25 -16.15
C ARG A 32 -5.37 19.55 -14.72
N GLU A 33 -5.38 20.83 -14.34
CA GLU A 33 -5.09 21.19 -12.95
C GLU A 33 -6.16 20.62 -12.03
N ILE A 34 -7.44 20.78 -12.37
CA ILE A 34 -8.57 20.27 -11.57
C ILE A 34 -8.53 18.75 -11.41
N ALA A 35 -8.08 18.01 -12.43
CA ALA A 35 -7.93 16.56 -12.39
C ALA A 35 -6.94 16.09 -11.32
N HIS A 36 -6.00 16.92 -10.87
CA HIS A 36 -5.12 16.59 -9.75
C HIS A 36 -5.87 16.59 -8.39
N LEU A 37 -7.13 17.02 -8.31
CA LEU A 37 -7.94 16.99 -7.08
C LEU A 37 -8.59 15.62 -6.93
N LYS A 38 -8.11 14.84 -5.96
CA LYS A 38 -8.83 13.66 -5.51
C LYS A 38 -9.93 14.07 -4.53
N ALA A 39 -11.18 13.95 -4.97
CA ALA A 39 -12.34 14.33 -4.18
C ALA A 39 -13.54 13.41 -4.48
N PRO A 40 -14.08 12.69 -3.48
CA PRO A 40 -13.61 12.63 -2.08
C PRO A 40 -12.21 12.02 -1.93
N ALA A 41 -11.47 12.48 -0.92
CA ALA A 41 -10.21 11.89 -0.48
C ALA A 41 -10.46 10.56 0.24
N GLY A 42 -9.57 9.59 0.02
CA GLY A 42 -9.64 8.25 0.58
C GLY A 42 -10.23 7.21 -0.37
N LEU A 43 -9.91 5.95 -0.08
CA LEU A 43 -10.51 4.79 -0.73
C LEU A 43 -11.96 4.60 -0.29
N ASP A 44 -12.79 4.08 -1.18
CA ASP A 44 -14.16 3.74 -0.82
C ASP A 44 -14.20 2.42 -0.04
N ILE A 45 -14.14 2.56 1.29
CA ILE A 45 -14.26 1.45 2.25
C ILE A 45 -15.59 1.51 3.02
N GLY A 46 -16.53 2.36 2.60
CA GLY A 46 -17.77 2.62 3.34
C GLY A 46 -17.58 3.38 4.66
N ALA A 47 -16.52 4.22 4.76
CA ALA A 47 -16.17 4.95 5.97
C ALA A 47 -17.25 5.96 6.40
N LEU A 48 -17.58 5.97 7.70
CA LEU A 48 -18.55 6.87 8.33
C LEU A 48 -17.95 7.66 9.49
N THR A 49 -17.08 7.03 10.28
CA THR A 49 -16.45 7.67 11.45
C THR A 49 -15.18 8.43 11.06
N PRO A 50 -14.72 9.42 11.85
CA PRO A 50 -13.45 10.11 11.59
C PRO A 50 -12.25 9.17 11.48
N ASP A 51 -12.20 8.12 12.29
CA ASP A 51 -11.10 7.14 12.29
C ASP A 51 -11.12 6.28 11.02
N GLU A 52 -12.30 5.86 10.57
CA GLU A 52 -12.47 5.15 9.30
C GLU A 52 -12.09 6.03 8.10
N ILE A 53 -12.47 7.32 8.13
CA ILE A 53 -12.09 8.30 7.10
C ILE A 53 -10.57 8.50 7.09
N ALA A 54 -9.94 8.62 8.27
CA ALA A 54 -8.49 8.74 8.36
C ALA A 54 -7.79 7.49 7.80
N ALA A 55 -8.28 6.29 8.14
CA ALA A 55 -7.76 5.04 7.62
C ALA A 55 -7.89 4.95 6.10
N SER A 56 -9.03 5.36 5.53
CA SER A 56 -9.27 5.34 4.08
C SER A 56 -8.33 6.30 3.32
N ILE A 57 -8.05 7.48 3.88
CA ILE A 57 -7.11 8.46 3.33
C ILE A 57 -5.67 7.93 3.42
N LEU A 58 -5.27 7.37 4.56
CA LEU A 58 -3.93 6.77 4.72
C LEU A 58 -3.71 5.63 3.73
N ALA A 59 -4.70 4.76 3.55
CA ALA A 59 -4.64 3.68 2.56
C ALA A 59 -4.45 4.22 1.14
N GLU A 60 -5.17 5.29 0.77
CA GLU A 60 -5.00 5.97 -0.52
C GLU A 60 -3.59 6.55 -0.66
N LEU A 61 -3.08 7.27 0.34
CA LEU A 61 -1.72 7.84 0.31
C LEU A 61 -0.65 6.76 0.13
N VAL A 62 -0.81 5.60 0.79
CA VAL A 62 0.09 4.45 0.60
C VAL A 62 -0.01 3.91 -0.82
N GLN A 63 -1.21 3.80 -1.39
CA GLN A 63 -1.42 3.37 -2.77
C GLN A 63 -0.69 4.30 -3.76
N VAL A 64 -0.89 5.62 -3.62
CA VAL A 64 -0.22 6.64 -4.43
C VAL A 64 1.30 6.55 -4.30
N ARG A 65 1.81 6.38 -3.07
CA ARG A 65 3.25 6.26 -2.84
C ARG A 65 3.85 5.02 -3.48
N ARG A 66 3.12 3.90 -3.52
CA ARG A 66 3.62 2.62 -4.07
C ARG A 66 3.48 2.51 -5.58
N ARG A 67 2.47 3.15 -6.18
CA ARG A 67 2.22 3.09 -7.63
C ARG A 67 2.81 4.26 -8.41
N GLY A 68 3.35 5.27 -7.72
CA GLY A 68 3.66 6.58 -8.31
C GLY A 68 2.42 7.48 -8.31
N SER A 69 2.61 8.81 -8.27
CA SER A 69 1.52 9.80 -8.29
C SER A 69 0.44 9.41 -9.28
N LEU A 70 -0.85 9.59 -8.90
CA LEU A 70 -2.00 9.28 -9.74
C LEU A 70 -1.82 9.91 -11.12
N ALA A 71 -1.29 9.13 -12.07
CA ALA A 71 -1.46 9.43 -13.47
C ALA A 71 -2.97 9.38 -13.70
N VAL A 72 -3.50 10.44 -14.31
CA VAL A 72 -4.88 10.49 -14.78
C VAL A 72 -5.03 9.37 -15.81
N GLU A 73 -5.47 8.20 -15.36
CA GLU A 73 -5.84 7.08 -16.23
C GLU A 73 -7.07 7.53 -17.03
N LYS A 74 -6.89 7.53 -18.35
CA LYS A 74 -7.99 7.63 -19.32
C LYS A 74 -9.05 6.60 -18.97
N SER A 75 -10.29 7.04 -18.94
CA SER A 75 -11.46 6.18 -19.03
C SER A 75 -11.41 5.38 -20.32
N ASP A 76 -11.14 4.08 -20.23
CA ASP A 76 -11.70 3.06 -21.11
C ASP A 76 -11.86 1.76 -20.29
N GLN A 77 -13.07 1.22 -20.33
CA GLN A 77 -13.55 0.08 -19.54
C GLN A 77 -12.75 -1.21 -19.81
N PRO A 78 -12.85 -2.21 -18.93
CA PRO A 78 -12.95 -3.57 -19.40
C PRO A 78 -14.33 -4.17 -19.12
N ALA A 79 -14.82 -4.77 -20.18
CA ALA A 79 -15.99 -5.61 -20.28
C ALA A 79 -15.98 -6.79 -19.31
N GLN A 80 -17.18 -7.21 -18.94
CA GLN A 80 -17.50 -8.48 -18.28
C GLN A 80 -16.93 -9.68 -19.07
N GLY A 81 -16.47 -10.70 -18.36
CA GLY A 81 -15.99 -11.94 -19.00
C GLY A 81 -15.74 -13.10 -18.04
N LYS A 82 -16.83 -13.77 -17.65
CA LYS A 82 -17.02 -15.22 -17.38
C LYS A 82 -16.01 -16.00 -16.50
N ARG A 83 -16.60 -16.57 -15.45
CA ARG A 83 -16.26 -17.85 -14.81
C ARG A 83 -16.17 -18.99 -15.83
N GLN A 84 -15.15 -19.84 -15.67
CA GLN A 84 -14.99 -21.29 -15.97
C GLN A 84 -13.48 -21.56 -16.01
N GLU A 85 -12.86 -22.63 -15.54
CA GLU A 85 -13.14 -23.83 -14.74
C GLU A 85 -11.72 -24.41 -14.45
N GLU A 86 -11.53 -25.07 -13.30
CA GLU A 86 -10.40 -25.97 -13.02
C GLU A 86 -10.33 -27.10 -14.09
N PRO A 87 -9.19 -27.76 -14.37
CA PRO A 87 -8.47 -28.67 -13.44
C PRO A 87 -6.94 -28.71 -13.73
N GLU A 88 -6.03 -29.46 -13.11
CA GLU A 88 -6.02 -30.71 -12.34
C GLU A 88 -4.87 -30.64 -11.31
N GLU A 89 -5.03 -31.36 -10.21
CA GLU A 89 -3.98 -31.69 -9.25
C GLU A 89 -2.82 -32.45 -9.92
N PRO A 90 -1.64 -32.45 -9.27
CA PRO A 90 -1.27 -33.73 -8.67
C PRO A 90 -1.03 -33.59 -7.17
N GLU A 91 -1.71 -34.45 -6.45
CA GLU A 91 -1.37 -34.95 -5.14
C GLU A 91 0.13 -35.31 -5.08
N GLU A 92 0.85 -34.83 -4.05
CA GLU A 92 1.70 -35.72 -3.27
C GLU A 92 2.08 -35.09 -1.91
N GLN A 93 1.54 -35.71 -0.87
CA GLN A 93 2.10 -35.88 0.46
C GLN A 93 2.21 -34.64 1.35
N VAL A 94 1.13 -34.45 2.12
CA VAL A 94 1.06 -33.68 3.36
C VAL A 94 2.04 -34.28 4.38
N GLY A 95 3.30 -33.88 4.29
CA GLY A 95 4.20 -33.87 5.42
C GLY A 95 3.85 -32.66 6.28
N THR A 96 3.61 -32.87 7.56
CA THR A 96 3.45 -31.81 8.57
C THR A 96 4.70 -30.93 8.60
N VAL A 97 4.74 -29.86 7.81
CA VAL A 97 5.83 -28.88 7.89
C VAL A 97 5.44 -27.88 8.97
N ALA A 98 6.15 -27.92 10.09
CA ALA A 98 6.15 -26.83 11.05
C ALA A 98 6.60 -25.57 10.31
N THR A 99 5.66 -24.68 9.99
CA THR A 99 5.95 -23.36 9.44
C THR A 99 6.70 -22.56 10.50
N THR A 100 8.01 -22.49 10.34
CA THR A 100 8.85 -21.65 11.20
C THR A 100 8.69 -20.21 10.72
N VAL A 101 7.93 -19.43 11.47
CA VAL A 101 7.76 -18.00 11.28
C VAL A 101 8.90 -17.27 12.01
N ALA A 102 9.51 -16.29 11.36
CA ALA A 102 10.52 -15.41 11.94
C ALA A 102 9.99 -13.98 12.04
N ILE A 103 10.44 -13.23 13.04
CA ILE A 103 10.06 -11.82 13.22
C ILE A 103 11.11 -10.94 12.55
N ASP A 104 10.67 -9.99 11.71
CA ASP A 104 11.55 -8.96 11.13
C ASP A 104 12.02 -8.02 12.26
N PRO A 105 13.33 -7.95 12.55
CA PRO A 105 13.86 -7.18 13.68
C PRO A 105 13.73 -5.66 13.51
N VAL A 106 13.42 -5.18 12.30
CA VAL A 106 13.27 -3.74 12.02
C VAL A 106 11.85 -3.25 12.30
N CYS A 107 10.84 -4.08 12.05
CA CYS A 107 9.44 -3.63 12.10
C CYS A 107 8.49 -4.55 12.90
N GLY A 108 8.95 -5.71 13.34
CA GLY A 108 8.15 -6.67 14.10
C GLY A 108 7.15 -7.48 13.27
N MET A 109 7.19 -7.40 11.93
CA MET A 109 6.30 -8.20 11.09
C MET A 109 6.75 -9.66 11.05
N GLU A 110 5.78 -10.57 11.07
CA GLU A 110 5.98 -12.00 10.86
C GLU A 110 6.33 -12.32 9.39
N VAL A 111 7.36 -13.12 9.19
CA VAL A 111 7.88 -13.56 7.90
C VAL A 111 8.01 -15.07 7.89
N GLU A 112 7.40 -15.72 6.92
CA GLU A 112 7.56 -17.16 6.72
C GLU A 112 8.95 -17.45 6.14
N ILE A 113 9.75 -18.25 6.85
CA ILE A 113 11.15 -18.54 6.48
C ILE A 113 11.23 -19.21 5.10
N ALA A 114 10.31 -20.12 4.79
CA ALA A 114 10.32 -20.89 3.54
C ALA A 114 10.11 -20.02 2.29
N SER A 115 9.37 -18.92 2.40
CA SER A 115 9.04 -18.02 1.29
C SER A 115 9.80 -16.68 1.34
N ALA A 116 10.67 -16.49 2.34
CA ALA A 116 11.38 -15.25 2.57
C ALA A 116 12.33 -14.88 1.41
N ARG A 117 11.96 -13.87 0.63
CA ARG A 117 12.77 -13.35 -0.49
C ARG A 117 13.95 -12.48 -0.04
N HIS A 118 13.98 -12.09 1.23
CA HIS A 118 14.96 -11.16 1.78
C HIS A 118 15.44 -11.65 3.14
N SER A 119 16.67 -12.18 3.19
CA SER A 119 17.33 -12.62 4.41
C SER A 119 18.81 -12.24 4.41
N ILE A 120 19.42 -12.23 5.60
CA ILE A 120 20.86 -12.08 5.80
C ILE A 120 21.30 -12.99 6.95
N SER A 121 22.49 -13.56 6.87
CA SER A 121 23.08 -14.35 7.95
C SER A 121 24.30 -13.63 8.52
N ILE A 122 24.30 -13.35 9.83
CA ILE A 122 25.40 -12.69 10.55
C ILE A 122 25.77 -13.57 11.74
N ASP A 123 27.06 -13.90 11.89
CA ASP A 123 27.59 -14.70 13.02
C ASP A 123 26.86 -16.03 13.27
N GLY A 124 26.31 -16.64 12.21
CA GLY A 124 25.54 -17.89 12.29
C GLY A 124 24.04 -17.70 12.55
N ASN A 125 23.56 -16.48 12.77
CA ASN A 125 22.16 -16.16 12.95
C ASN A 125 21.54 -15.67 11.63
N SER A 126 20.46 -16.30 11.19
CA SER A 126 19.69 -15.87 10.01
C SER A 126 18.56 -14.93 10.39
N PHE A 127 18.56 -13.74 9.79
CA PHE A 127 17.52 -12.72 9.92
C PHE A 127 16.70 -12.65 8.64
N TYR A 128 15.39 -12.52 8.80
CA TYR A 128 14.41 -12.49 7.71
C TYR A 128 13.67 -11.16 7.71
N PHE A 129 13.38 -10.62 6.52
CA PHE A 129 12.79 -9.29 6.38
C PHE A 129 11.52 -9.32 5.55
N CYS A 130 10.51 -8.57 5.99
CA CYS A 130 9.22 -8.47 5.31
C CYS A 130 9.33 -7.75 3.96
N CYS A 131 10.35 -6.90 3.79
CA CYS A 131 10.56 -6.13 2.57
C CYS A 131 12.02 -5.68 2.36
N PRO A 132 12.40 -5.27 1.13
CA PRO A 132 13.75 -4.79 0.82
C PRO A 132 14.21 -3.59 1.64
N ALA A 133 13.27 -2.75 2.10
CA ALA A 133 13.59 -1.56 2.88
C ALA A 133 14.06 -1.92 4.29
N CYS A 134 13.43 -2.91 4.94
CA CYS A 134 13.83 -3.39 6.25
C CYS A 134 15.22 -4.03 6.19
N LYS A 135 15.49 -4.88 5.18
CA LYS A 135 16.84 -5.41 4.95
C LYS A 135 17.91 -4.33 4.84
N ARG A 136 17.66 -3.27 4.06
CA ARG A 136 18.61 -2.15 3.89
C ARG A 136 18.81 -1.31 5.15
N LEU A 137 17.77 -1.15 5.98
CA LEU A 137 17.88 -0.45 7.26
C LEU A 137 18.74 -1.27 8.23
N PHE A 138 18.48 -2.58 8.29
CA PHE A 138 19.26 -3.52 9.09
C PHE A 138 20.73 -3.54 8.65
N GLU A 139 21.03 -3.60 7.35
CA GLU A 139 22.40 -3.58 6.83
C GLU A 139 23.18 -2.30 7.19
N LYS A 140 22.50 -1.16 7.31
CA LYS A 140 23.15 0.11 7.66
C LYS A 140 23.60 0.15 9.11
N ASN A 141 22.76 -0.31 10.03
CA ASN A 141 23.03 -0.31 11.46
C ASN A 141 22.58 -1.63 12.12
N PRO A 142 23.25 -2.77 11.87
CA PRO A 142 22.79 -4.06 12.40
C PRO A 142 22.75 -4.08 13.93
N GLN A 143 23.75 -3.47 14.58
CA GLN A 143 23.88 -3.46 16.04
C GLN A 143 22.69 -2.81 16.76
N GLU A 144 22.01 -1.85 16.12
CA GLU A 144 20.84 -1.17 16.71
C GLU A 144 19.65 -2.14 16.86
N TYR A 145 19.51 -3.08 15.93
CA TYR A 145 18.40 -4.03 15.88
C TYR A 145 18.73 -5.37 16.55
N LEU A 146 20.02 -5.69 16.73
CA LEU A 146 20.47 -6.91 17.41
C LEU A 146 20.28 -6.84 18.95
N LEU A 147 20.04 -5.64 19.51
CA LEU A 147 19.94 -5.40 20.95
C LEU A 147 18.51 -5.42 21.50
N GLN A 148 17.50 -5.82 20.72
CA GLN A 148 16.11 -5.85 21.21
C GLN A 148 15.53 -7.28 21.26
N PRO A 149 15.82 -8.05 22.32
CA PRO A 149 14.94 -9.12 22.72
C PRO A 149 13.75 -8.49 23.48
N GLU A 150 12.54 -8.89 23.12
CA GLU A 150 11.29 -8.70 23.88
C GLU A 150 10.58 -7.33 23.77
N ARG A 151 9.58 -7.26 22.87
CA ARG A 151 8.35 -6.50 23.08
C ARG A 151 7.15 -7.22 22.49
#